data_AF-A0A7S3E3J9-F1
#
_entry.id   AF-A0A7S3E3J9-F1
#
_cell.length_a   1.000
_cell.length_b   1.000
_cell.length_c   1.000
_cell.angle_alpha   90.00
_cell.angle_beta   90.00
_cell.angle_gamma   90.00
#
_symmetry.space_group_name_H-M   'P 1'
#
loop_
_entity.id
_entity.type
_entity.pdbx_description
1 polymer ?
#
loop_
_entity_poly.entity_id
_entity_poly.type
_entity_poly.pdbx_seq_one_letter_code
_entity_poly.pdbx_strand_id
1 'polypeptide(L)'
;MGGDVGPDRGGDRVSRCLASMVPEALLSGPLGLLERGMRARKRVLVVTRHRNGIRGVCCGIVAVFDKHFNLVLRDVDEQYSVLHTLPAEATTDSEAGSHHHRHEKRGKKKLKYYKRHLPQVLIRGESVVLVSLNPEGASKYFPSAS
;
A
#
# COMPACT_ATOMS: atom_id res chain seq x y z
N MET A 1 -7.62 1.10 47.41
CA MET A 1 -8.48 2.10 46.75
C MET A 1 -8.09 2.10 45.29
N GLY A 2 -8.90 1.43 44.46
CA GLY A 2 -8.63 1.24 43.04
C GLY A 2 -8.80 2.55 42.29
N GLY A 3 -7.79 2.91 41.49
CA GLY A 3 -7.86 4.05 40.60
C GLY A 3 -8.90 3.81 39.51
N ASP A 4 -9.87 4.71 39.43
CA ASP A 4 -10.88 4.78 38.38
C ASP A 4 -10.20 5.03 37.03
N VAL A 5 -10.11 3.99 36.20
CA VAL A 5 -9.64 4.09 34.82
C VAL A 5 -10.77 4.71 34.01
N GLY A 6 -10.76 6.04 33.91
CA GLY A 6 -11.74 6.79 33.13
C GLY A 6 -11.88 6.26 31.70
N PRO A 7 -13.06 6.42 31.07
CA PRO A 7 -13.36 5.78 29.79
C PRO A 7 -12.37 6.24 28.72
N ASP A 8 -11.77 5.27 28.04
CA ASP A 8 -10.84 5.49 26.94
C ASP A 8 -11.55 6.26 25.80
N ARG A 9 -11.38 7.60 25.81
CA ARG A 9 -11.96 8.55 24.86
C ARG A 9 -11.55 8.27 23.40
N GLY A 10 -10.55 7.40 23.18
CA GLY A 10 -10.16 6.92 21.86
C GLY A 10 -11.09 5.85 21.31
N GLY A 11 -11.52 4.90 22.15
CA GLY A 11 -12.39 3.79 21.75
C GLY A 11 -13.79 4.23 21.33
N ASP A 12 -14.33 5.23 22.02
CA ASP A 12 -15.71 5.70 21.81
C ASP A 12 -15.92 6.39 20.44
N ARG A 13 -14.88 7.02 19.88
CA ARG A 13 -14.92 7.61 18.53
C ARG A 13 -14.82 6.56 17.41
N VAL A 14 -14.02 5.51 17.64
CA VAL A 14 -13.83 4.43 16.67
C VAL A 14 -15.12 3.63 16.51
N SER A 15 -15.76 3.26 17.62
CA SER A 15 -17.04 2.53 17.62
C SER A 15 -18.15 3.30 16.88
N ARG A 16 -18.25 4.63 17.08
CA ARG A 16 -19.21 5.47 16.34
C ARG A 16 -18.94 5.55 14.84
N CYS A 17 -17.68 5.68 14.42
CA CYS A 17 -17.33 5.66 12.99
C CYS A 17 -17.65 4.30 12.36
N LEU A 18 -17.26 3.20 13.02
CA LEU A 18 -17.50 1.83 12.53
C LEU A 18 -18.98 1.56 12.26
N ALA A 19 -19.84 1.85 13.25
CA ALA A 19 -21.28 1.64 13.13
C ALA A 19 -21.90 2.37 11.93
N SER A 20 -21.36 3.54 11.55
CA SER A 20 -21.81 4.30 10.38
C SER A 20 -21.28 3.79 9.04
N MET A 21 -20.18 3.03 9.04
CA MET A 21 -19.44 2.65 7.83
C MET A 21 -19.64 1.19 7.44
N VAL A 22 -19.77 0.30 8.43
CA VAL A 22 -19.79 -1.15 8.23
C VAL A 22 -20.82 -1.78 9.17
N PRO A 23 -21.83 -2.51 8.64
CA PRO A 23 -22.73 -3.30 9.47
C PRO A 23 -21.95 -4.28 10.36
N GLU A 24 -22.32 -4.36 11.64
CA GLU A 24 -21.69 -5.24 12.64
C GLU A 24 -21.56 -6.71 12.17
N ALA A 25 -22.55 -7.19 11.41
CA ALA A 25 -22.53 -8.54 10.84
C ALA A 25 -21.28 -8.81 9.98
N LEU A 26 -20.76 -7.81 9.27
CA LEU A 26 -19.56 -7.93 8.43
C LEU A 26 -18.26 -7.92 9.24
N LEU A 27 -18.28 -7.42 10.48
CA LEU A 27 -17.12 -7.39 11.37
C LEU A 27 -16.80 -8.75 11.98
N SER A 28 -17.73 -9.72 11.91
CA SER A 28 -17.45 -11.12 12.26
C SER A 28 -16.52 -11.82 11.24
N GLY A 29 -16.36 -11.25 10.04
CA GLY A 29 -15.59 -11.80 8.94
C GLY A 29 -14.21 -11.13 8.74
N PRO A 30 -13.66 -11.18 7.51
CA PRO A 30 -12.35 -10.61 7.18
C PRO A 30 -12.19 -9.12 7.51
N LEU A 31 -13.28 -8.34 7.47
CA LEU A 31 -13.27 -6.92 7.85
C LEU A 31 -13.04 -6.71 9.35
N GLY A 32 -13.36 -7.70 10.19
CA GLY A 32 -13.02 -7.68 11.62
C GLY A 32 -11.52 -7.60 11.87
N LEU A 33 -10.68 -8.06 10.93
CA LEU A 33 -9.23 -7.90 11.02
C LEU A 33 -8.81 -6.43 10.94
N LEU A 34 -9.44 -5.65 10.07
CA LEU A 34 -9.22 -4.20 9.94
C LEU A 34 -9.76 -3.44 11.16
N GLU A 35 -10.91 -3.87 11.70
CA GLU A 35 -11.47 -3.32 12.93
C GLU A 35 -10.51 -3.48 14.10
N ARG A 36 -9.99 -4.68 14.33
CA ARG A 36 -9.00 -4.95 15.38
C ARG A 36 -7.73 -4.15 15.19
N GLY A 37 -7.25 -4.03 13.94
CA GLY A 37 -6.09 -3.21 13.59
C GLY A 37 -6.29 -1.73 13.92
N MET A 38 -7.45 -1.18 13.54
CA MET A 38 -7.83 0.21 13.79
C MET A 38 -8.00 0.50 15.29
N ARG A 39 -8.75 -0.34 16.02
CA ARG A 39 -9.00 -0.18 17.46
C ARG A 39 -7.70 -0.28 18.27
N ALA A 40 -6.83 -1.22 17.93
CA ALA A 40 -5.54 -1.39 18.59
C ALA A 40 -4.44 -0.42 18.10
N ARG A 41 -4.75 0.45 17.12
CA ARG A 41 -3.78 1.32 16.43
C ARG A 41 -2.52 0.59 15.97
N LYS A 42 -2.67 -0.65 15.53
CA LYS A 42 -1.56 -1.46 15.02
C LYS A 42 -1.28 -1.11 13.57
N ARG A 43 0.00 -1.15 13.21
CA ARG A 43 0.40 -1.02 11.80
C ARG A 43 -0.05 -2.26 11.03
N VAL A 44 -0.62 -2.02 9.86
CA VAL A 44 -1.07 -3.06 8.93
C VAL A 44 -0.24 -2.98 7.66
N LEU A 45 0.02 -4.13 7.06
CA LEU A 45 0.67 -4.25 5.77
C LEU A 45 -0.40 -4.48 4.70
N VAL A 46 -0.43 -3.60 3.69
CA VAL A 46 -1.37 -3.64 2.58
C VAL A 46 -0.61 -3.81 1.28
N VAL A 47 -0.85 -4.90 0.57
CA VAL A 47 -0.29 -5.13 -0.76
C VAL A 47 -1.27 -4.56 -1.79
N THR A 48 -0.76 -3.73 -2.69
CA THR A 48 -1.53 -3.12 -3.77
C THR A 48 -1.10 -3.63 -5.14
N ARG A 49 -2.04 -3.67 -6.09
CA ARG A 49 -1.79 -4.07 -7.49
C ARG A 49 -2.09 -2.96 -8.48
N HIS A 50 -1.48 -3.09 -9.67
CA HIS A 50 -1.92 -2.44 -10.89
C HIS A 50 -2.83 -3.39 -11.69
N ARG A 51 -3.18 -2.99 -12.93
CA ARG A 51 -3.89 -3.85 -13.88
C ARG A 51 -3.19 -5.20 -14.08
N ASN A 52 -1.86 -5.20 -14.18
CA ASN A 52 -1.06 -6.39 -14.52
C ASN A 52 0.05 -6.64 -13.46
N GLY A 53 -0.34 -7.08 -12.27
CA GLY A 53 0.59 -7.51 -11.22
C GLY A 53 0.70 -6.54 -10.03
N ILE A 54 1.60 -6.86 -9.10
CA ILE A 54 1.78 -6.12 -7.84
C ILE A 54 2.42 -4.75 -8.10
N ARG A 55 1.80 -3.72 -7.54
CA ARG A 55 2.29 -2.33 -7.57
C ARG A 55 3.34 -2.10 -6.50
N GLY A 56 3.00 -2.49 -5.28
CA GLY A 56 3.74 -2.08 -4.10
C GLY A 56 3.07 -2.50 -2.80
N VAL A 57 3.68 -2.07 -1.70
CA VAL A 57 3.28 -2.39 -0.34
C VAL A 57 3.23 -1.09 0.46
N CYS A 58 2.15 -0.92 1.21
CA CYS A 58 1.98 0.17 2.19
C CYS A 58 1.98 -0.43 3.60
N CYS A 59 2.72 0.16 4.53
CA CYS A 59 2.69 -0.18 5.94
C CYS A 59 2.28 1.05 6.74
N GLY A 60 1.14 1.02 7.44
CA GLY A 60 0.66 2.17 8.21
C GLY A 60 -0.52 1.82 9.12
N ILE A 61 -1.08 2.81 9.80
CA ILE A 61 -2.19 2.62 10.76
C ILE A 61 -3.53 2.85 10.04
N VAL A 62 -4.47 1.92 10.19
CA VAL A 62 -5.83 2.09 9.63
C VAL A 62 -6.55 3.19 10.42
N ALA A 63 -6.92 4.27 9.73
CA ALA A 63 -7.73 5.34 10.29
C ALA A 63 -9.22 5.11 10.05
N VAL A 64 -9.58 4.63 8.85
CA VAL A 64 -10.95 4.34 8.42
C VAL A 64 -10.91 3.26 7.34
N PHE A 65 -11.95 2.43 7.26
CA PHE A 65 -12.19 1.52 6.13
C PHE A 65 -13.69 1.37 5.83
N ASP A 66 -14.01 0.80 4.66
CA ASP A 66 -15.38 0.44 4.29
C ASP A 66 -15.51 -1.03 3.84
N LYS A 67 -16.74 -1.42 3.47
CA LYS A 67 -17.06 -2.77 2.99
C LYS A 67 -16.36 -3.18 1.69
N HIS A 68 -15.83 -2.22 0.93
CA HIS A 68 -15.14 -2.45 -0.33
C HIS A 68 -13.62 -2.55 -0.15
N PHE A 69 -13.11 -2.48 1.09
CA PHE A 69 -11.69 -2.35 1.38
C PHE A 69 -11.09 -1.04 0.86
N ASN A 70 -11.89 0.03 0.72
CA ASN A 70 -11.28 1.35 0.64
C ASN A 70 -10.68 1.68 2.01
N LEU A 71 -9.38 2.00 2.05
CA LEU A 71 -8.64 2.18 3.29
C LEU A 71 -8.07 3.59 3.37
N VAL A 72 -8.28 4.27 4.48
CA VAL A 72 -7.51 5.45 4.84
C VAL A 72 -6.43 5.01 5.82
N LEU A 73 -5.17 5.14 5.43
CA LEU A 73 -4.02 4.84 6.29
C LEU A 73 -3.31 6.13 6.71
N ARG A 74 -2.74 6.14 7.90
CA ARG A 74 -1.90 7.22 8.45
C ARG A 74 -0.51 6.69 8.80
N ASP A 75 0.48 7.58 8.84
CA ASP A 75 1.87 7.25 9.18
C ASP A 75 2.38 6.09 8.31
N VAL A 76 2.39 6.34 6.99
CA VAL A 76 2.50 5.28 5.98
C VAL A 76 3.89 5.28 5.36
N ASP A 77 4.56 4.15 5.44
CA ASP A 77 5.70 3.85 4.59
C ASP A 77 5.22 3.07 3.37
N GLU A 78 5.47 3.60 2.18
CA GLU A 78 5.09 2.98 0.91
C GLU A 78 6.34 2.61 0.12
N GLN A 79 6.38 1.37 -0.37
CA GLN A 79 7.28 0.95 -1.44
C GLN A 79 6.45 0.64 -2.68
N TYR A 80 6.74 1.28 -3.81
CA TYR A 80 6.03 1.07 -5.06
C TYR A 80 6.97 0.93 -6.24
N SER A 81 6.48 0.33 -7.32
CA SER A 81 7.23 0.13 -8.55
C SER A 81 6.67 0.96 -9.70
N VAL A 82 7.56 1.46 -10.55
CA VAL A 82 7.22 2.21 -11.76
C VAL A 82 8.00 1.64 -12.93
N LEU A 83 7.30 1.42 -14.04
CA LEU A 83 7.92 0.96 -15.28
C LEU A 83 8.50 2.16 -16.02
N HIS A 84 9.82 2.31 -16.00
CA HIS A 84 10.53 3.34 -16.75
C HIS A 84 10.85 2.85 -18.16
N THR A 85 10.57 3.68 -19.17
CA THR A 85 11.10 3.49 -20.52
C THR A 85 12.49 4.09 -20.54
N LEU A 86 13.52 3.26 -20.74
CA LEU A 86 14.87 3.74 -20.94
C LEU A 86 15.06 4.06 -22.44
N PRO A 87 15.79 5.14 -22.77
CA PRO A 87 16.21 5.39 -24.15
C PRO A 87 16.94 4.16 -24.69
N ALA A 88 16.70 3.82 -25.95
CA ALA A 88 17.53 2.82 -26.62
C ALA A 88 18.97 3.37 -26.65
N GLU A 89 19.91 2.65 -26.04
CA GLU A 89 21.33 3.01 -26.12
C GLU A 89 21.72 3.08 -27.61
N ALA A 90 22.20 4.26 -28.04
CA ALA A 90 22.74 4.44 -29.37
C ALA A 90 24.07 3.69 -29.41
N THR A 91 24.07 2.51 -30.03
CA THR A 91 25.30 1.85 -30.44
C THR A 91 25.97 2.75 -31.48
N THR A 92 27.05 3.42 -31.09
CA THR A 92 27.94 4.13 -32.01
C THR A 92 28.77 3.12 -32.77
N ASP A 93 28.16 2.45 -33.74
CA ASP A 93 28.89 1.66 -34.71
C ASP A 93 28.95 2.50 -35.99
N SER A 94 30.10 3.16 -36.17
CA SER A 94 30.48 3.78 -37.43
C SER A 94 30.75 2.67 -38.46
N GLU A 95 29.96 2.60 -39.54
CA GLU A 95 30.39 2.81 -40.93
C GLU A 95 29.49 2.11 -41.97
N ALA A 96 29.15 2.92 -42.99
CA ALA A 96 28.83 2.61 -44.37
C ALA A 96 27.69 1.62 -44.73
N GLY A 97 26.60 2.24 -45.22
CA GLY A 97 25.96 1.82 -46.47
C GLY A 97 24.89 0.74 -46.39
N SER A 98 23.62 1.14 -46.40
CA SER A 98 22.53 0.60 -47.24
C SER A 98 21.16 0.94 -46.63
N HIS A 99 20.16 1.10 -47.51
CA HIS A 99 18.78 1.43 -47.19
C HIS A 99 18.16 0.41 -46.22
N HIS A 100 17.84 0.83 -45.00
CA HIS A 100 17.14 0.00 -44.02
C HIS A 100 15.81 0.62 -43.61
N HIS A 101 14.74 -0.18 -43.67
CA HIS A 101 13.49 0.10 -42.98
C HIS A 101 13.79 0.49 -41.53
N ARG A 102 13.37 1.69 -41.14
CA ARG A 102 13.53 2.25 -39.80
C ARG A 102 12.73 1.43 -38.79
N HIS A 103 13.32 0.34 -38.32
CA HIS A 103 12.82 -0.39 -37.18
C HIS A 103 13.07 0.50 -35.95
N GLU A 104 12.05 1.23 -35.50
CA GLU A 104 12.11 1.95 -34.23
C GLU A 104 12.40 0.94 -33.12
N LYS A 105 13.65 0.91 -32.65
CA LYS A 105 14.07 0.08 -31.53
C LYS A 105 13.25 0.51 -30.30
N ARG A 106 12.19 -0.26 -29.97
CA ARG A 106 11.38 -0.02 -28.76
C ARG A 106 12.30 0.05 -27.55
N GLY A 107 12.29 1.18 -26.86
CA GLY A 107 13.09 1.40 -25.65
C GLY A 107 12.87 0.28 -24.63
N LYS A 108 13.95 -0.16 -23.97
CA LYS A 108 13.89 -1.21 -22.95
C LYS A 108 13.07 -0.69 -21.77
N LYS A 109 12.07 -1.44 -21.33
CA LYS A 109 11.28 -1.13 -20.14
C LYS A 109 11.95 -1.74 -18.92
N LYS A 110 12.22 -0.92 -17.89
CA LYS A 110 12.84 -1.37 -16.63
C LYS A 110 11.94 -1.00 -15.45
N LEU A 111 11.60 -1.98 -14.62
CA LEU A 111 10.85 -1.75 -13.40
C LEU A 111 11.81 -1.19 -12.33
N LYS A 112 11.47 -0.03 -11.75
CA LYS A 112 12.23 0.60 -10.68
C LYS A 112 11.36 0.76 -9.44
N TYR A 113 11.96 0.50 -8.28
CA TYR A 113 11.29 0.60 -6.99
C TYR A 113 11.63 1.92 -6.31
N TYR A 114 10.63 2.51 -5.65
CA TYR A 114 10.71 3.75 -4.91
C TYR A 114 10.15 3.54 -3.52
N LYS A 115 10.66 4.30 -2.55
CA LYS A 115 10.14 4.34 -1.19
C LYS A 115 9.77 5.78 -0.84
N ARG A 116 8.69 5.96 -0.11
CA ARG A 116 8.28 7.26 0.43
C ARG A 116 7.55 7.09 1.75
N HIS A 117 7.58 8.15 2.54
CA HIS A 117 6.75 8.29 3.73
C HIS A 117 5.59 9.25 3.42
N LEU A 118 4.38 8.89 3.83
CA LEU A 118 3.16 9.67 3.62
C LEU A 118 2.45 9.86 4.97
N PRO A 119 2.11 11.11 5.35
CA PRO A 119 1.33 11.35 6.55
C PRO A 119 -0.03 10.63 6.52
N GLN A 120 -0.66 10.59 5.34
CA GLN A 120 -1.95 9.95 5.12
C GLN A 120 -2.12 9.56 3.65
N VAL A 121 -2.81 8.44 3.38
CA VAL A 121 -3.18 8.01 2.03
C VAL A 121 -4.56 7.35 2.02
N LEU A 122 -5.31 7.56 0.93
CA LEU A 122 -6.51 6.78 0.61
C LEU A 122 -6.15 5.73 -0.44
N ILE A 123 -6.37 4.46 -0.11
CA ILE A 123 -6.20 3.32 -1.01
C ILE A 123 -7.58 2.86 -1.47
N ARG A 124 -7.76 2.73 -2.78
CA ARG A 124 -8.98 2.17 -3.38
C ARG A 124 -8.97 0.64 -3.21
N GLY A 125 -10.09 0.09 -2.75
CA GLY A 125 -10.20 -1.33 -2.39
C GLY A 125 -10.02 -2.31 -3.53
N GLU A 126 -10.38 -1.93 -4.75
CA GLU A 126 -10.10 -2.72 -5.95
C GLU A 126 -8.60 -2.99 -6.18
N SER A 127 -7.74 -2.08 -5.73
CA SER A 127 -6.29 -2.24 -5.82
C SER A 127 -5.71 -3.06 -4.67
N VAL A 128 -6.47 -3.34 -3.61
CA VAL A 128 -6.01 -4.13 -2.47
C VAL A 128 -5.97 -5.61 -2.86
N VAL A 129 -4.86 -6.27 -2.54
CA VAL A 129 -4.65 -7.71 -2.78
C VAL A 129 -4.64 -8.49 -1.47
N LEU A 130 -3.90 -7.98 -0.48
CA LEU A 130 -3.69 -8.64 0.80
C LEU A 130 -3.59 -7.58 1.89
N VAL A 131 -4.19 -7.87 3.04
CA VAL A 131 -3.99 -7.11 4.29
C VAL A 131 -3.47 -8.06 5.35
N SER A 132 -2.44 -7.65 6.07
CA SER A 132 -1.85 -8.41 7.18
C SER A 132 -1.67 -7.53 8.42
N LEU A 133 -1.98 -8.08 9.60
CA LEU A 133 -1.67 -7.47 10.90
C LEU A 133 -0.27 -7.81 11.42
N ASN A 134 0.49 -8.63 10.70
CA ASN A 134 1.84 -9.01 11.14
C ASN A 134 2.87 -7.99 10.63
N PRO A 135 3.45 -7.14 11.52
CA PRO A 135 4.48 -6.18 11.14
C PRO A 135 5.81 -6.86 10.78
N GLU A 136 6.05 -8.11 11.15
CA GLU A 136 7.30 -8.82 10.82
C GLU A 136 7.47 -8.96 9.30
N GLY A 137 6.37 -9.20 8.58
CA GLY A 137 6.38 -9.23 7.12
C GLY A 137 6.74 -7.89 6.48
N ALA A 138 6.59 -6.78 7.21
CA ALA A 138 6.96 -5.45 6.74
C ALA A 138 8.47 -5.25 6.70
N SER A 139 9.24 -5.92 7.55
CA SER A 139 10.71 -5.81 7.61
C SER A 139 11.39 -6.14 6.27
N LYS A 140 10.81 -7.08 5.50
CA LYS A 140 11.26 -7.43 4.15
C LYS A 140 11.22 -6.25 3.18
N TYR A 141 10.25 -5.36 3.33
CA TYR A 141 10.03 -4.21 2.44
C TYR A 141 10.66 -2.93 3.01
N PHE A 142 10.60 -2.79 4.33
CA PHE A 142 11.09 -1.66 5.12
C PHE A 142 12.10 -2.17 6.15
N PRO A 143 13.34 -2.50 5.74
CA PRO A 143 14.37 -2.85 6.70
C PRO A 143 14.64 -1.64 7.58
N SER A 144 14.62 -1.84 8.89
CA SER A 144 15.11 -0.86 9.85
C SER A 144 16.58 -0.58 9.52
N ALA A 145 16.92 0.69 9.29
CA ALA A 145 18.33 1.09 9.20
C ALA A 145 19.04 0.59 10.47
N SER A 146 20.10 -0.20 10.28
CA SER A 146 20.98 -0.66 11.35
C SER A 146 21.84 0.48 11.87
#